data_AF-A0A523LFM6-F1
#
_entry.id   AF-A0A523LFM6-F1
#
_cell.length_a   1.000
_cell.length_b   1.000
_cell.length_c   1.000
_cell.angle_alpha   90.00
_cell.angle_beta   90.00
_cell.angle_gamma   90.00
#
_symmetry.space_group_name_H-M   'P 1'
#
loop_
_entity.id
_entity.type
_entity.pdbx_description
1 polymer ?
#
loop_
_entity_poly.entity_id
_entity_poly.type
_entity_poly.pdbx_seq_one_letter_code
_entity_poly.pdbx_strand_id
1 'polypeptide(L)'
;MASTLDGVHGRRYSDRSIRCGGNLIHGGGGKDSSGMYEVLKKCGEPDAKQGNTWIYIQGNMRRILTFRADGRLQRIESVRN
;
A
#
# COMPACT_ATOMS: atom_id res chain seq x y z
N MET A 1 8.61 19.75 14.25
CA MET A 1 7.27 19.63 14.86
C MET A 1 6.81 18.20 14.66
N ALA A 2 6.94 17.38 15.71
CA ALA A 2 6.50 15.99 15.72
C ALA A 2 5.16 15.94 16.44
N SER A 3 4.11 15.48 15.77
CA SER A 3 2.81 15.28 16.42
C SER A 3 2.73 13.87 16.95
N THR A 4 2.86 13.74 18.27
CA THR A 4 2.49 12.55 19.04
C THR A 4 0.97 12.50 19.16
N LEU A 5 0.36 11.37 18.80
CA LEU A 5 -1.00 11.02 19.24
C LEU A 5 -0.96 9.57 19.71
N ASP A 6 -1.03 9.39 21.03
CA ASP A 6 -1.29 8.11 21.68
C ASP A 6 -2.79 7.87 21.74
N GLY A 7 -3.20 6.75 21.15
CA GLY A 7 -4.55 6.19 21.20
C GLY A 7 -4.48 4.79 20.58
N VAL A 8 -4.87 3.78 21.34
CA VAL A 8 -4.85 2.35 20.95
C VAL A 8 -5.93 2.12 19.87
N HIS A 9 -5.64 2.53 18.64
CA HIS A 9 -6.39 2.29 17.42
C HIS A 9 -5.35 2.25 16.30
N GLY A 10 -5.26 1.14 15.56
CA GLY A 10 -4.14 0.83 14.65
C GLY A 10 -3.64 2.03 13.84
N ARG A 11 -2.41 2.47 14.12
CA ARG A 11 -1.83 3.67 13.50
C ARG A 11 -1.78 3.46 11.98
N ARG A 12 -2.53 4.27 11.24
CA ARG A 12 -2.57 4.28 9.78
C ARG A 12 -1.55 5.29 9.27
N TYR A 13 -0.56 4.81 8.54
CA TYR A 13 0.47 5.64 7.92
C TYR A 13 0.20 5.74 6.42
N SER A 14 0.38 6.94 5.84
CA SER A 14 0.41 7.09 4.40
C SER A 14 1.86 6.94 3.94
N ASP A 15 2.12 5.91 3.14
CA ASP A 15 3.44 5.66 2.58
C ASP A 15 3.51 6.11 1.12
N ARG A 16 4.72 6.49 0.68
CA ARG A 16 5.01 6.76 -0.74
C ARG A 16 5.47 5.51 -1.49
N SER A 17 5.86 4.47 -0.77
CA SER A 17 6.30 3.21 -1.35
C SER A 17 6.10 2.04 -0.40
N ILE A 18 6.03 0.83 -0.95
CA ILE A 18 5.94 -0.44 -0.24
C ILE A 18 7.00 -1.39 -0.77
N ARG A 19 7.58 -2.20 0.12
CA ARG A 19 8.46 -3.31 -0.27
C ARG A 19 7.68 -4.61 -0.34
N CYS A 20 7.86 -5.33 -1.43
CA CYS A 20 7.37 -6.69 -1.60
C CYS A 20 8.56 -7.59 -1.93
N GLY A 21 9.00 -8.38 -0.95
CA GLY A 21 10.28 -9.07 -1.03
C GLY A 21 11.43 -8.07 -1.24
N GLY A 22 12.21 -8.27 -2.31
CA GLY A 22 13.30 -7.38 -2.71
C GLY A 22 12.88 -6.18 -3.58
N ASN A 23 11.61 -6.11 -4.02
CA ASN A 23 11.15 -5.09 -4.96
C ASN A 23 10.48 -3.91 -4.24
N LEU A 24 10.80 -2.70 -4.68
CA LEU A 24 10.13 -1.48 -4.23
C LEU A 24 9.02 -1.10 -5.23
N ILE A 25 7.86 -0.74 -4.68
CA ILE A 25 6.67 -0.27 -5.39
C ILE A 25 6.42 1.17 -4.99
N HIS A 26 6.19 2.04 -5.96
CA HIS A 26 5.96 3.46 -5.72
C HIS A 26 4.47 3.81 -5.89
N GLY A 27 3.91 4.51 -4.91
CA GLY A 27 2.56 5.07 -4.96
C GLY A 27 2.57 6.56 -5.34
N GLY A 28 1.43 7.23 -5.18
CA GLY A 28 1.30 8.68 -5.36
C GLY A 28 0.60 9.11 -6.64
N GLY A 29 0.16 8.17 -7.49
CA GLY A 29 -0.69 8.44 -8.67
C GLY A 29 -0.07 9.30 -9.78
N GLY A 30 1.24 9.58 -9.71
CA GLY A 30 2.00 10.31 -10.73
C GLY A 30 2.56 9.41 -11.84
N LYS A 31 3.37 9.96 -12.75
CA LYS A 31 4.02 9.19 -13.83
C LYS A 31 4.92 8.06 -13.32
N ASP A 32 5.47 8.22 -12.13
CA ASP A 32 6.39 7.27 -11.49
C ASP A 32 5.67 6.26 -10.58
N SER A 33 4.32 6.30 -10.51
CA SER A 33 3.57 5.35 -9.70
C SER A 33 3.44 4.00 -10.42
N SER A 34 3.59 2.92 -9.66
CA SER A 34 3.46 1.56 -10.16
C SER A 34 2.03 1.24 -10.60
N GLY A 35 1.90 0.48 -11.69
CA GLY A 35 0.60 -0.02 -12.16
C GLY A 35 0.18 -1.31 -11.47
N MET A 36 -1.11 -1.65 -11.52
CA MET A 36 -1.66 -2.92 -10.99
C MET A 36 -0.88 -4.14 -11.46
N TYR A 37 -0.52 -4.22 -12.75
CA TYR A 37 0.26 -5.33 -13.31
C TYR A 37 1.66 -5.43 -12.68
N GLU A 38 2.35 -4.29 -12.52
CA GLU A 38 3.67 -4.25 -11.90
C GLU A 38 3.61 -4.67 -10.43
N VAL A 39 2.59 -4.18 -9.70
CA VAL A 39 2.34 -4.58 -8.31
C VAL A 39 2.10 -6.07 -8.22
N LEU A 40 1.22 -6.64 -9.04
CA LEU A 40 0.93 -8.07 -9.04
C LEU A 40 2.19 -8.90 -9.36
N LYS A 41 2.99 -8.47 -10.35
CA LYS A 41 4.22 -9.16 -10.74
C LYS A 41 5.28 -9.17 -9.64
N LYS A 42 5.41 -8.06 -8.90
CA LYS A 42 6.46 -7.88 -7.87
C LYS A 42 6.03 -8.34 -6.48
N CYS A 43 4.76 -8.17 -6.13
CA CYS A 43 4.19 -8.49 -4.82
C CYS A 43 3.45 -9.83 -4.79
N GLY A 44 3.08 -10.37 -5.94
CA GLY A 44 2.17 -11.51 -6.03
C GLY A 44 0.72 -11.11 -5.78
N GLU A 45 -0.13 -12.13 -5.66
CA GLU A 45 -1.55 -11.95 -5.37
C GLU A 45 -1.75 -11.33 -3.98
N PRO A 46 -2.64 -10.35 -3.83
CA PRO A 46 -2.98 -9.79 -2.54
C PRO A 46 -3.81 -10.78 -1.70
N ASP A 47 -3.66 -10.73 -0.38
CA ASP A 47 -4.47 -11.51 0.56
C ASP A 47 -5.97 -11.21 0.44
N ALA A 48 -6.32 -9.96 0.12
CA ALA A 48 -7.68 -9.59 -0.21
C ALA A 48 -7.74 -8.53 -1.32
N LYS A 49 -8.72 -8.68 -2.21
CA LYS A 49 -8.98 -7.77 -3.33
C LYS A 49 -10.41 -7.29 -3.29
N GLN A 50 -10.59 -5.97 -3.17
CA GLN A 50 -11.89 -5.30 -3.19
C GLN A 50 -11.87 -4.22 -4.27
N GLY A 51 -12.21 -4.62 -5.50
CA GLY A 51 -12.14 -3.77 -6.68
C GLY A 51 -10.73 -3.19 -6.89
N ASN A 52 -10.62 -1.86 -6.78
CA ASN A 52 -9.37 -1.13 -6.93
C ASN A 52 -8.57 -1.02 -5.62
N THR A 53 -8.98 -1.71 -4.56
CA THR A 53 -8.24 -1.75 -3.29
C THR A 53 -7.71 -3.14 -3.05
N TRP A 54 -6.39 -3.27 -2.92
CA TRP A 54 -5.71 -4.52 -2.65
C TRP A 54 -5.09 -4.47 -1.27
N ILE A 55 -5.16 -5.57 -0.55
CA ILE A 55 -4.70 -5.68 0.83
C ILE A 55 -3.64 -6.77 0.89
N TYR A 56 -2.47 -6.40 1.39
CA TYR A 56 -1.34 -7.30 1.65
C TYR A 56 -1.08 -7.39 3.16
N ILE A 57 -0.94 -8.60 3.68
CA ILE A 57 -0.63 -8.86 5.09
C ILE A 57 0.84 -9.28 5.17
N GLN A 58 1.64 -8.44 5.83
CA GLN A 58 3.08 -8.64 6.01
C GLN A 58 3.38 -8.72 7.52
N GLY A 59 3.27 -9.93 8.08
CA GLY A 59 3.37 -10.15 9.52
C GLY A 59 2.28 -9.37 10.27
N ASN A 60 2.67 -8.49 11.20
CA ASN A 60 1.74 -7.65 11.97
C ASN A 60 1.35 -6.34 11.27
N MET A 61 1.64 -6.20 9.97
CA MET A 61 1.34 -5.00 9.21
C MET A 61 0.44 -5.30 8.03
N ARG A 62 -0.69 -4.59 7.95
CA ARG A 62 -1.60 -4.60 6.81
C ARG A 62 -1.29 -3.42 5.89
N ARG A 63 -0.95 -3.70 4.64
CA ARG A 63 -0.70 -2.71 3.60
C ARG A 63 -1.89 -2.65 2.65
N ILE A 64 -2.52 -1.49 2.56
CA ILE A 64 -3.70 -1.22 1.75
C ILE A 64 -3.25 -0.38 0.57
N LEU A 65 -3.33 -0.94 -0.63
CA LEU A 65 -2.98 -0.29 -1.88
C LEU A 65 -4.27 0.09 -2.60
N THR A 66 -4.47 1.38 -2.85
CA THR A 66 -5.61 1.89 -3.60
C THR A 66 -5.15 2.34 -4.97
N PHE A 67 -5.72 1.74 -6.00
CA PHE A 67 -5.49 2.07 -7.40
C PHE A 67 -6.56 3.04 -7.91
N ARG A 68 -6.16 3.87 -8.86
CA ARG A 68 -7.08 4.69 -9.66
C ARG A 68 -7.80 3.82 -10.69
N ALA A 69 -8.83 4.38 -11.32
CA ALA A 69 -9.56 3.71 -12.40
C ALA A 69 -8.70 3.39 -13.64
N ASP A 70 -7.60 4.11 -13.85
CA ASP A 70 -6.60 3.83 -14.89
C ASP A 70 -5.61 2.70 -14.51
N GLY A 71 -5.80 2.08 -13.33
CA GLY A 71 -4.95 1.01 -12.83
C GLY A 71 -3.63 1.47 -12.22
N ARG A 72 -3.42 2.77 -11.99
CA ARG A 72 -2.21 3.29 -11.33
C ARG A 72 -2.34 3.36 -9.82
N LEU A 73 -1.26 3.05 -9.10
CA LEU A 73 -1.24 3.05 -7.65
C LEU A 73 -1.33 4.49 -7.12
N GLN A 74 -2.48 4.82 -6.54
CA GLN A 74 -2.76 6.14 -6.01
C GLN A 74 -2.19 6.31 -4.60
N ARG A 75 -2.50 5.36 -3.73
CA ARG A 75 -2.27 5.48 -2.29
C ARG A 75 -1.78 4.17 -1.72
N ILE A 76 -0.87 4.27 -0.76
CA ILE A 76 -0.40 3.17 0.05
C ILE A 76 -0.65 3.56 1.50
N GLU A 77 -1.39 2.73 2.22
CA GLU A 77 -1.66 2.93 3.64
C GLU A 77 -1.23 1.71 4.43
N SER A 78 -0.61 1.94 5.58
CA SER A 78 -0.07 0.88 6.42
C SER A 78 -0.69 0.94 7.78
N VAL A 79 -1.30 -0.16 8.18
CA VAL A 79 -1.94 -0.31 9.48
C VAL A 79 -1.16 -1.38 10.23
N ARG A 80 -0.61 -1.01 11.39
CA ARG A 80 -0.03 -1.99 12.32
C ARG A 80 -1.17 -2.55 13.18
N ASN A 81 -1.29 -3.87 13.20
CA ASN A 81 -2.12 -4.60 14.16
C ASN A 81 -1.42 -4.68 15.52
#